data_AF-A0A832FTL0-F1
#
_entry.id   AF-A0A832FTL0-F1
#
_cell.length_a   1.000
_cell.length_b   1.000
_cell.length_c   1.000
_cell.angle_alpha   90.00
_cell.angle_beta   90.00
_cell.angle_gamma   90.00
#
_symmetry.space_group_name_H-M   'P 1'
#
loop_
_entity.id
_entity.type
_entity.pdbx_description
1 polymer ?
#
loop_
_entity_poly.entity_id
_entity_poly.type
_entity_poly.pdbx_seq_one_letter_code
_entity_poly.pdbx_strand_id
1 'polypeptide(L)'
;MSSIVFKVLRFKLDNLTLGDISLTVYKLIEIVEKSYQGDPADGVARLLEEEKRGKSDYVLVECSACSAKISIGESIRRSSGSIVFPRITKLKRVGVVKTSDLEATDQGYYKIKNISWFNINDGIYIYDSLISAPQDTLFIVLDTEDGRRFVKLYSSIPQESSRIQPQQGLSSDSSESLLSGDSTPS
;
A
#
# COMPACT_ATOMS: atom_id res chain seq x y z
N MET A 1 -5.17 3.00 44.32
CA MET A 1 -5.17 2.51 42.92
C MET A 1 -4.15 3.32 42.16
N SER A 2 -3.22 2.69 41.45
CA SER A 2 -2.20 3.40 40.65
C SER A 2 -2.88 4.05 39.44
N SER A 3 -2.63 5.33 39.20
CA SER A 3 -3.11 6.02 38.00
C SER A 3 -2.37 5.51 36.77
N ILE A 4 -3.11 5.20 35.70
CA ILE A 4 -2.57 4.83 34.41
C ILE A 4 -2.36 6.12 33.60
N VAL A 5 -1.21 6.25 32.95
CA VAL A 5 -0.94 7.34 32.02
C VAL A 5 -1.07 6.82 30.60
N PHE A 6 -1.96 7.45 29.84
CA PHE A 6 -2.12 7.24 28.40
C PHE A 6 -1.42 8.35 27.65
N LYS A 7 -0.71 7.99 26.59
CA LYS A 7 -0.16 8.90 25.59
C LYS A 7 -1.01 8.78 24.32
N VAL A 8 -1.68 9.87 23.98
CA VAL A 8 -2.54 9.96 22.80
C VAL A 8 -1.77 10.72 21.72
N LEU A 9 -1.40 10.03 20.64
CA LEU A 9 -0.74 10.61 19.48
C LEU A 9 -1.78 10.83 18.39
N ARG A 10 -1.88 12.07 17.91
CA ARG A 10 -2.81 12.46 16.85
C ARG A 10 -2.04 12.74 15.58
N PHE A 11 -2.55 12.23 14.48
CA PHE A 11 -1.95 12.37 13.17
C PHE A 11 -2.94 12.95 12.18
N LYS A 12 -2.41 13.71 11.23
CA LYS A 12 -3.15 14.25 10.10
C LYS A 12 -2.59 13.71 8.79
N LEU A 13 -3.48 13.39 7.87
CA LEU A 13 -3.14 12.98 6.53
C LEU A 13 -2.46 14.12 5.79
N ASP A 14 -1.42 13.80 5.05
CA ASP A 14 -0.71 14.72 4.17
C ASP A 14 -0.21 13.97 2.93
N ASN A 15 0.25 14.72 1.93
CA ASN A 15 0.92 14.16 0.77
C ASN A 15 2.40 14.54 0.78
N LEU A 16 3.25 13.53 0.60
CA LEU A 16 4.69 13.67 0.49
C LEU A 16 5.14 13.39 -0.94
N THR A 17 5.71 14.41 -1.58
CA THR A 17 6.29 14.30 -2.92
C THR A 17 7.80 14.09 -2.82
N LEU A 18 8.32 13.05 -3.47
CA LEU A 18 9.75 12.72 -3.51
C LEU A 18 10.16 12.51 -4.97
N GLY A 19 10.76 13.54 -5.59
CA GLY A 19 10.94 13.51 -7.04
C GLY A 19 9.58 13.38 -7.74
N ASP A 20 9.42 12.35 -8.57
CA ASP A 20 8.21 12.12 -9.37
C ASP A 20 7.19 11.19 -8.67
N ILE A 21 7.46 10.76 -7.44
CA ILE A 21 6.52 9.93 -6.66
C ILE A 21 5.77 10.79 -5.64
N SER A 22 4.50 10.44 -5.40
CA SER A 22 3.67 11.04 -4.36
C SER A 22 3.09 9.95 -3.47
N LEU A 23 3.23 10.15 -2.16
CA LEU A 23 2.82 9.21 -1.12
C LEU A 23 1.81 9.90 -0.21
N THR A 24 0.71 9.23 0.08
CA THR A 24 -0.10 9.61 1.24
C THR A 24 0.64 9.20 2.52
N VAL A 25 0.82 10.14 3.42
CA VAL A 25 1.55 9.98 4.68
C VAL A 25 0.77 10.61 5.83
N TYR A 26 1.25 10.37 7.04
CA TYR A 26 0.70 10.91 8.27
C TYR A 26 1.74 11.77 8.97
N LYS A 27 1.37 12.99 9.34
CA LYS A 27 2.18 13.88 10.17
C LYS A 27 1.65 13.88 11.59
N LEU A 28 2.54 13.71 12.56
CA LEU A 28 2.22 13.87 13.96
C LEU A 28 1.89 15.35 14.22
N ILE A 29 0.69 15.62 14.71
CA ILE A 29 0.24 17.00 14.99
C ILE A 29 0.21 17.30 16.48
N GLU A 30 0.04 16.28 17.33
CA GLU A 30 -0.13 16.47 18.76
C GLU A 30 0.17 15.20 19.53
N ILE A 31 0.74 15.37 20.73
CA ILE A 31 0.86 14.34 21.74
C ILE A 31 0.19 14.88 23.01
N VAL A 32 -0.77 14.15 23.55
CA VAL A 32 -1.47 14.49 24.79
C VAL A 32 -1.32 13.37 25.79
N GLU A 33 -0.96 13.70 27.02
CA GLU A 33 -0.99 12.74 28.13
C GLU A 33 -2.29 12.87 28.91
N LYS A 34 -2.95 11.75 29.17
CA LYS A 34 -4.19 11.68 29.96
C LYS A 34 -4.04 10.66 31.07
N SER A 35 -4.39 11.06 32.29
CA SER A 35 -4.44 10.16 33.44
C SER A 35 -5.81 9.49 33.53
N TYR A 36 -5.82 8.21 33.88
CA TYR A 36 -7.04 7.42 34.02
C TYR A 36 -6.96 6.51 35.24
N GLN A 37 -8.11 6.25 35.84
CA GLN A 37 -8.27 5.29 36.94
C GLN A 37 -9.29 4.24 36.50
N GLY A 38 -8.89 2.97 36.54
CA GLY A 38 -9.73 1.85 36.12
C GLY A 38 -8.96 0.84 35.28
N ASP A 39 -9.68 0.07 34.48
CA ASP A 39 -9.10 -0.90 33.56
C ASP A 39 -8.41 -0.21 32.36
N PRO A 40 -7.17 -0.58 31.99
CA PRO A 40 -6.47 0.02 30.85
C PRO A 40 -7.20 -0.13 29.51
N ALA A 41 -7.88 -1.26 29.27
CA ALA A 41 -8.58 -1.49 28.00
C ALA A 41 -9.84 -0.60 27.89
N ASP A 42 -10.58 -0.46 28.99
CA ASP A 42 -11.71 0.49 29.07
C ASP A 42 -11.24 1.94 28.83
N GLY A 43 -10.11 2.31 29.41
CA GLY A 43 -9.49 3.62 29.19
C GLY A 43 -9.14 3.86 27.72
N VAL A 44 -8.50 2.89 27.04
CA VAL A 44 -8.21 2.97 25.59
C VAL A 44 -9.49 3.12 24.78
N ALA A 45 -10.49 2.27 25.01
CA ALA A 45 -11.75 2.28 24.25
C ALA A 45 -12.47 3.63 24.37
N ARG A 46 -12.55 4.18 25.59
CA ARG A 46 -13.13 5.49 25.85
C ARG A 46 -12.38 6.61 25.13
N LEU A 47 -11.05 6.62 25.22
CA LEU A 47 -10.23 7.63 24.56
C LEU A 47 -10.42 7.58 23.04
N LEU A 48 -10.40 6.40 22.42
CA LEU A 48 -10.65 6.31 20.99
C LEU A 48 -12.03 6.83 20.58
N GLU A 49 -13.07 6.59 21.38
CA GLU A 49 -14.43 7.09 21.09
C GLU A 49 -14.51 8.62 21.18
N GLU A 50 -13.83 9.23 22.16
CA GLU A 50 -13.71 10.69 22.26
C GLU A 50 -13.02 11.29 21.02
N GLU A 51 -11.96 10.63 20.54
CA GLU A 51 -11.13 11.11 19.44
C GLU A 51 -11.76 10.90 18.05
N LYS A 52 -12.69 9.95 17.88
CA LYS A 52 -13.44 9.77 16.61
C LYS A 52 -14.13 11.05 16.14
N ARG A 53 -14.54 11.91 17.08
CA ARG A 53 -15.20 13.20 16.82
C ARG A 53 -14.21 14.33 16.52
N GLY A 54 -12.91 14.07 16.65
CA GLY A 54 -11.84 15.04 16.45
C GLY A 54 -11.58 15.41 14.99
N LYS A 55 -10.49 16.15 14.75
CA LYS A 55 -10.04 16.55 13.40
C LYS A 55 -8.87 15.72 12.88
N SER A 56 -8.42 14.73 13.64
CA SER A 56 -7.33 13.82 13.27
C SER A 56 -7.81 12.74 12.31
N ASP A 57 -6.92 12.33 11.42
CA ASP A 57 -7.18 11.26 10.45
C ASP A 57 -6.74 9.89 10.99
N TYR A 58 -5.77 9.89 11.92
CA TYR A 58 -5.35 8.71 12.65
C TYR A 58 -5.02 9.06 14.09
N VAL A 59 -5.36 8.18 15.03
CA VAL A 59 -5.07 8.33 16.45
C VAL A 59 -4.50 7.03 16.98
N LEU A 60 -3.38 7.14 17.70
CA LEU A 60 -2.75 6.05 18.43
C LEU A 60 -2.81 6.36 19.92
N VAL A 61 -3.35 5.44 20.71
CA VAL A 61 -3.35 5.53 22.17
C VAL A 61 -2.40 4.48 22.71
N GLU A 62 -1.33 4.93 23.36
CA GLU A 62 -0.35 4.07 24.02
C GLU A 62 -0.55 4.14 25.53
N CYS A 63 -0.58 2.98 26.18
CA CYS A 63 -0.71 2.87 27.62
C CYS A 63 0.49 2.14 28.21
N SER A 64 1.10 2.70 29.24
CA SER A 64 2.09 1.98 30.05
C SER A 64 1.53 1.76 31.46
N ALA A 65 0.95 0.59 31.69
CA ALA A 65 0.55 0.14 33.03
C ALA A 65 1.66 -0.72 33.65
N CYS A 66 1.84 -0.59 34.97
CA CYS A 66 2.88 -1.20 35.80
C CYS A 66 3.39 -2.57 35.29
N SER A 67 4.72 -2.69 35.10
CA SER A 67 5.47 -3.94 34.82
C SER A 67 5.16 -4.72 33.52
N ALA A 68 4.63 -4.04 32.50
CA ALA A 68 4.41 -4.51 31.12
C ALA A 68 3.08 -5.23 30.86
N LYS A 69 2.18 -4.48 30.21
CA LYS A 69 1.31 -4.86 29.08
C LYS A 69 0.95 -3.53 28.42
N ILE A 70 1.57 -3.21 27.29
CA ILE A 70 1.26 -1.98 26.55
C ILE A 70 -0.08 -2.21 25.87
N SER A 71 -1.13 -1.51 26.31
CA SER A 71 -2.41 -1.49 25.60
C SER A 71 -2.31 -0.43 24.50
N ILE A 72 -2.53 -0.86 23.26
CA ILE A 72 -2.50 0.00 22.07
C ILE A 72 -3.88 0.00 21.43
N GLY A 73 -4.42 1.19 21.17
CA GLY A 73 -5.67 1.36 20.45
C GLY A 73 -5.53 2.35 19.30
N GLU A 74 -6.27 2.10 18.22
CA GLU A 74 -6.18 2.87 16.98
C GLU A 74 -7.57 3.30 16.48
N SER A 75 -7.68 4.54 16.02
CA SER A 75 -8.84 5.02 15.27
C SER A 75 -8.36 5.67 13.98
N ILE A 76 -8.94 5.25 12.85
CA ILE A 76 -8.57 5.74 11.54
C ILE A 76 -9.80 6.21 10.77
N ARG A 77 -9.70 7.41 10.21
CA ARG A 77 -10.53 7.85 9.09
C ARG A 77 -9.87 7.34 7.83
N ARG A 78 -10.32 6.18 7.36
CA ARG A 78 -9.65 5.48 6.26
C ARG A 78 -9.55 6.37 5.02
N SER A 79 -8.35 6.47 4.48
CA SER A 79 -8.16 6.80 3.09
C SER A 79 -8.54 5.59 2.22
N SER A 80 -8.69 5.78 0.91
CA SER A 80 -8.95 4.69 -0.05
C SER A 80 -7.71 3.80 -0.32
N GLY A 81 -6.58 4.07 0.34
CA GLY A 81 -5.33 3.34 0.17
C GLY A 81 -5.37 1.89 0.68
N SER A 82 -4.45 1.07 0.16
CA SER A 82 -4.22 -0.29 0.69
C SER A 82 -3.37 -0.23 1.94
N ILE A 83 -3.73 -0.96 2.98
CA ILE A 83 -2.94 -1.03 4.23
C ILE A 83 -1.61 -1.71 3.94
N VAL A 84 -0.49 -1.06 4.27
CA VAL A 84 0.87 -1.59 4.08
C VAL A 84 1.45 -2.11 5.39
N PHE A 85 1.14 -1.42 6.47
CA PHE A 85 1.60 -1.73 7.82
C PHE A 85 0.38 -1.94 8.73
N PRO A 86 0.47 -2.87 9.70
CA PRO A 86 -0.65 -3.16 10.60
C PRO A 86 -1.00 -1.98 11.52
N ARG A 87 -0.06 -1.04 11.71
CA ARG A 87 -0.17 0.18 12.51
C ARG A 87 0.62 1.31 11.86
N ILE A 88 0.31 2.56 12.24
CA ILE A 88 1.10 3.71 11.83
C ILE A 88 2.55 3.55 12.31
N THR A 89 3.53 3.76 11.42
CA THR A 89 4.94 3.55 11.73
C THR A 89 5.80 4.65 11.12
N LYS A 90 6.90 5.02 11.79
CA LYS A 90 7.76 6.12 11.33
C LYS A 90 8.52 5.71 10.08
N LEU A 91 8.43 6.53 9.05
CA LEU A 91 9.09 6.31 7.76
C LEU A 91 10.53 6.84 7.83
N LYS A 92 11.51 5.99 7.51
CA LYS A 92 12.94 6.36 7.51
C LYS A 92 13.40 6.79 6.13
N ARG A 93 13.09 5.99 5.12
CA ARG A 93 13.45 6.25 3.71
C ARG A 93 12.52 5.52 2.76
N VAL A 94 12.46 6.02 1.53
CA VAL A 94 11.67 5.47 0.44
C VAL A 94 12.61 5.08 -0.69
N GLY A 95 12.52 3.85 -1.16
CA GLY A 95 13.24 3.33 -2.31
C GLY A 95 12.34 3.29 -3.53
N VAL A 96 12.89 3.62 -4.70
CA VAL A 96 12.21 3.49 -5.99
C VAL A 96 12.99 2.49 -6.83
N VAL A 97 12.27 1.52 -7.40
CA VAL A 97 12.82 0.51 -8.31
C VAL A 97 12.11 0.67 -9.65
N LYS A 98 12.87 1.05 -10.68
CA LYS A 98 12.38 1.17 -12.04
C LYS A 98 12.59 -0.14 -12.81
N THR A 99 11.92 -0.28 -13.95
CA THR A 99 12.11 -1.43 -14.86
C THR A 99 13.57 -1.57 -15.31
N SER A 100 14.27 -0.46 -15.53
CA SER A 100 15.71 -0.45 -15.88
C SER A 100 16.63 -0.92 -14.75
N ASP A 101 16.13 -0.98 -13.51
CA ASP A 101 16.87 -1.47 -12.35
C ASP A 101 16.70 -2.99 -12.14
N LEU A 102 16.04 -3.69 -13.07
CA LEU A 102 15.94 -5.14 -13.07
C LEU A 102 16.99 -5.76 -14.00
N GLU A 103 17.58 -6.85 -13.52
CA GLU A 103 18.49 -7.70 -14.27
C GLU A 103 17.83 -9.08 -14.44
N ALA A 104 17.68 -9.52 -15.69
CA ALA A 104 17.20 -10.86 -15.97
C ALA A 104 18.26 -11.88 -15.54
N THR A 105 17.81 -12.93 -14.85
CA THR A 105 18.66 -14.06 -14.46
C THR A 105 18.47 -15.20 -15.45
N ASP A 106 19.48 -16.07 -15.57
CA ASP A 106 19.47 -17.24 -16.45
C ASP A 106 18.32 -18.23 -16.15
N GLN A 107 17.70 -18.09 -14.97
CA GLN A 107 16.56 -18.91 -14.53
C GLN A 107 15.19 -18.30 -14.83
N GLY A 108 15.12 -17.18 -15.58
CA GLY A 108 13.87 -16.53 -15.94
C GLY A 108 13.25 -15.68 -14.83
N TYR A 109 13.97 -15.44 -13.74
CA TYR A 109 13.59 -14.48 -12.70
C TYR A 109 14.29 -13.15 -12.90
N TYR A 110 13.71 -12.07 -12.38
CA TYR A 110 14.37 -10.77 -12.33
C TYR A 110 14.99 -10.53 -10.95
N LYS A 111 16.22 -10.04 -10.94
CA LYS A 111 16.92 -9.55 -9.75
C LYS A 111 16.91 -8.03 -9.74
N ILE A 112 16.69 -7.43 -8.57
CA ILE A 112 16.83 -5.99 -8.39
C ILE A 112 18.33 -5.66 -8.35
N LYS A 113 18.80 -4.91 -9.34
CA LYS A 113 20.17 -4.42 -9.46
C LYS A 113 20.41 -3.19 -8.59
N ASN A 114 19.45 -2.27 -8.56
CA ASN A 114 19.58 -0.99 -7.88
C ASN A 114 18.26 -0.53 -7.23
N ILE A 115 18.38 0.28 -6.18
CA ILE A 115 17.25 0.95 -5.53
C ILE A 115 17.65 2.41 -5.30
N SER A 116 16.89 3.34 -5.88
CA SER A 116 17.09 4.78 -5.68
C SER A 116 16.44 5.21 -4.36
N TRP A 117 17.23 5.64 -3.38
CA TRP A 117 16.74 5.95 -2.03
C TRP A 117 16.56 7.45 -1.79
N PHE A 118 15.42 7.80 -1.19
CA PHE A 118 15.08 9.12 -0.66
C PHE A 118 15.00 9.03 0.86
N ASN A 119 15.87 9.77 1.56
CA ASN A 119 15.80 9.85 3.02
C ASN A 119 14.65 10.76 3.44
N ILE A 120 13.94 10.37 4.49
CA ILE A 120 12.78 11.11 4.99
C ILE A 120 13.15 11.85 6.27
N ASN A 121 12.68 13.09 6.39
CA ASN A 121 12.86 13.92 7.58
C ASN A 121 12.05 13.38 8.76
N ASP A 122 12.45 13.75 9.97
CA ASP A 122 11.72 13.37 11.18
C ASP A 122 10.25 13.80 11.15
N GLY A 123 9.36 12.96 11.69
CA GLY A 123 7.95 13.27 11.88
C GLY A 123 7.00 12.80 10.77
N ILE A 124 7.49 12.04 9.79
CA ILE A 124 6.66 11.40 8.77
C ILE A 124 6.37 9.95 9.15
N TYR A 125 5.11 9.56 9.05
CA TYR A 125 4.63 8.23 9.34
C TYR A 125 3.81 7.68 8.18
N ILE A 126 3.72 6.36 8.10
CA ILE A 126 2.96 5.64 7.08
C ILE A 126 2.13 4.53 7.69
N TYR A 127 0.98 4.26 7.08
CA TYR A 127 0.06 3.19 7.47
C TYR A 127 -0.50 2.50 6.22
N ASP A 128 -1.09 3.29 5.33
CA ASP A 128 -1.58 2.86 4.02
C ASP A 128 -0.69 3.40 2.88
N SER A 129 -0.85 2.80 1.70
CA SER A 129 -0.23 3.21 0.44
C SER A 129 -1.31 3.63 -0.52
N LEU A 130 -1.59 4.93 -0.57
CA LEU A 130 -1.99 5.55 -1.81
C LEU A 130 -0.73 6.16 -2.42
N ILE A 131 -0.29 5.59 -3.53
CA ILE A 131 0.99 5.92 -4.16
C ILE A 131 0.71 6.25 -5.62
N SER A 132 1.14 7.45 -6.02
CA SER A 132 1.27 7.81 -7.43
C SER A 132 2.75 7.79 -7.79
N ALA A 133 3.09 7.12 -8.89
CA ALA A 133 4.45 7.06 -9.39
C ALA A 133 4.45 6.98 -10.92
N PRO A 134 5.59 7.27 -11.56
CA PRO A 134 5.77 7.11 -13.00
C PRO A 134 5.51 5.68 -13.48
N GLN A 135 5.09 5.52 -14.74
CA GLN A 135 4.77 4.22 -15.33
C GLN A 135 5.96 3.25 -15.39
N ASP A 136 7.20 3.76 -15.46
CA ASP A 136 8.42 2.94 -15.44
C ASP A 136 8.81 2.45 -14.03
N THR A 137 8.05 2.81 -13.00
CA THR A 137 8.29 2.38 -11.61
C THR A 137 7.56 1.07 -11.33
N LEU A 138 8.31 0.04 -10.96
CA LEU A 138 7.76 -1.29 -10.64
C LEU A 138 7.44 -1.46 -9.17
N PHE A 139 8.33 -0.99 -8.30
CA PHE A 139 8.18 -1.11 -6.86
C PHE A 139 8.55 0.19 -6.15
N ILE A 140 7.75 0.50 -5.12
CA ILE A 140 8.15 1.41 -4.06
C ILE A 140 8.53 0.58 -2.84
N VAL A 141 9.68 0.89 -2.27
CA VAL A 141 10.22 0.23 -1.07
C VAL A 141 10.08 1.19 0.11
N LEU A 142 9.28 0.82 1.09
CA LEU A 142 9.05 1.61 2.30
C LEU A 142 9.90 1.02 3.42
N ASP A 143 10.89 1.78 3.90
CA ASP A 143 11.78 1.39 5.01
C ASP A 143 11.38 2.17 6.27
N THR A 144 10.91 1.47 7.30
CA THR A 144 10.28 2.07 8.48
C THR A 144 10.97 1.62 9.78
N GLU A 145 10.49 2.10 10.93
CA GLU A 145 10.90 1.58 12.24
C GLU A 145 10.49 0.12 12.45
N ASP A 146 9.33 -0.29 11.94
CA ASP A 146 8.81 -1.67 12.09
C ASP A 146 9.25 -2.62 10.96
N GLY A 147 10.12 -2.17 10.05
CA GLY A 147 10.72 -2.97 8.99
C GLY A 147 10.43 -2.46 7.59
N ARG A 148 10.60 -3.35 6.60
CA ARG A 148 10.55 -3.01 5.17
C ARG A 148 9.38 -3.65 4.45
N ARG A 149 8.77 -2.90 3.52
CA ARG A 149 7.69 -3.36 2.64
C ARG A 149 7.94 -2.97 1.20
N PHE A 150 7.63 -3.87 0.28
CA PHE A 150 7.65 -3.63 -1.16
C PHE A 150 6.21 -3.48 -1.65
N VAL A 151 5.87 -2.30 -2.16
CA VAL A 151 4.58 -2.01 -2.76
C VAL A 151 4.72 -2.13 -4.27
N LYS A 152 4.08 -3.15 -4.83
CA LYS A 152 4.03 -3.36 -6.27
C LYS A 152 3.04 -2.38 -6.89
N LEU A 153 3.47 -1.68 -7.94
CA LEU A 153 2.59 -0.82 -8.72
C LEU A 153 2.10 -1.60 -9.93
N TYR A 154 0.78 -1.71 -10.08
CA TYR A 154 0.16 -2.55 -11.11
C TYR A 154 0.11 -1.89 -12.51
N SER A 155 0.80 -0.77 -12.72
CA SER A 155 0.75 -0.02 -13.98
C SER A 155 1.73 -0.50 -15.07
N SER A 156 2.56 -1.53 -14.83
CA SER A 156 3.59 -1.89 -15.81
C SER A 156 4.16 -3.30 -15.58
N ILE A 157 3.35 -4.32 -15.85
CA ILE A 157 3.90 -5.57 -16.36
C ILE A 157 3.62 -5.54 -17.87
N PRO A 158 4.64 -5.46 -18.74
CA PRO A 158 4.45 -5.90 -20.11
C PRO A 158 4.05 -7.38 -19.98
N GLN A 159 2.79 -7.70 -20.25
CA GLN A 159 2.47 -9.06 -20.66
C GLN A 159 3.37 -9.31 -21.86
N GLU A 160 4.43 -10.11 -21.68
CA GLU A 160 5.08 -10.73 -22.81
C GLU A 160 3.97 -11.37 -23.61
N SER A 161 3.79 -10.81 -24.80
CA SER A 161 2.75 -11.19 -25.74
C SER A 161 2.77 -12.69 -25.87
N SER A 162 1.58 -13.28 -25.73
CA SER A 162 1.25 -14.59 -26.23
C SER A 162 1.94 -14.77 -27.58
N ARG A 163 3.05 -15.49 -27.61
CA ARG A 163 3.70 -15.91 -28.85
C ARG A 163 2.70 -16.86 -29.49
N ILE A 164 1.84 -16.33 -30.36
CA ILE A 164 0.97 -17.13 -31.22
C ILE A 164 1.94 -18.02 -32.02
N GLN A 165 1.92 -19.31 -31.72
CA GLN A 165 2.60 -20.30 -32.55
C GLN A 165 2.05 -20.15 -33.98
N PRO A 166 2.90 -20.16 -35.02
CA PRO A 166 2.38 -20.18 -36.39
C PRO A 166 1.57 -21.47 -36.58
N GLN A 167 0.26 -21.34 -36.73
CA GLN A 167 -0.57 -22.44 -37.21
C GLN A 167 -0.10 -22.77 -38.63
N GLN A 168 0.47 -23.97 -38.79
CA GLN A 168 0.74 -24.55 -40.08
C GLN A 168 -0.57 -24.74 -40.84
N GLY A 169 -0.50 -24.48 -42.14
CA GLY A 169 -1.63 -24.14 -42.98
C GLY A 169 -2.70 -25.21 -43.14
N LEU A 170 -3.88 -24.75 -43.52
CA LEU A 170 -4.74 -25.47 -44.44
C LEU A 170 -5.32 -24.44 -45.41
N SER A 171 -5.06 -24.73 -46.67
CA SER A 171 -5.22 -23.89 -47.84
C SER A 171 -6.67 -23.55 -48.14
N SER A 172 -6.87 -22.33 -48.62
CA SER A 172 -8.02 -21.86 -49.38
C SER A 172 -8.14 -22.62 -50.71
N ASP A 173 -9.35 -23.06 -51.06
CA ASP A 173 -9.94 -22.84 -52.39
C ASP A 173 -11.47 -23.09 -52.32
N SER A 174 -12.29 -22.04 -52.48
CA SER A 174 -12.93 -21.64 -53.75
C SER A 174 -13.95 -22.70 -54.20
N SER A 175 -15.28 -22.45 -54.23
CA SER A 175 -15.90 -21.70 -55.33
C SER A 175 -17.41 -21.48 -55.12
N GLU A 176 -17.88 -20.42 -55.76
CA GLU A 176 -19.21 -19.84 -55.89
C GLU A 176 -20.31 -20.69 -56.56
N SER A 177 -21.55 -20.41 -56.14
CA SER A 177 -22.76 -20.12 -56.95
C SER A 177 -23.30 -21.13 -57.99
N LEU A 178 -24.58 -21.52 -57.85
CA LEU A 178 -25.72 -21.07 -58.71
C LEU A 178 -26.94 -22.02 -58.61
N LEU A 179 -28.09 -21.42 -58.24
CA LEU A 179 -29.42 -21.53 -58.85
C LEU A 179 -29.82 -22.78 -59.65
N SER A 180 -30.95 -23.40 -59.23
CA SER A 180 -32.21 -23.59 -59.99
C SER A 180 -32.86 -24.95 -59.71
N GLY A 181 -34.19 -24.96 -59.61
CA GLY A 181 -35.00 -26.13 -59.27
C GLY A 181 -35.14 -27.16 -60.39
N ASP A 182 -35.76 -28.30 -60.06
CA ASP A 182 -37.03 -28.77 -60.63
C ASP A 182 -37.41 -30.09 -59.93
N SER A 183 -38.60 -30.57 -60.28
CA SER A 183 -39.52 -31.40 -59.52
C SER A 183 -39.37 -32.92 -59.75
N THR A 184 -40.05 -33.66 -58.85
CA THR A 184 -40.68 -35.02 -58.98
C THR A 184 -39.79 -36.28 -59.13
N PRO A 185 -40.33 -37.51 -58.94
CA PRO A 185 -41.68 -37.93 -58.49
C PRO A 185 -41.70 -38.99 -57.35
N SER A 186 -42.84 -39.10 -56.65
CA SER A 186 -43.60 -40.34 -56.40
C SER A 186 -44.93 -40.01 -55.72
#